data_AF-A0A2A5FYP9-F1
#
_entry.id   AF-A0A2A5FYP9-F1
#
_cell.length_a   1.000
_cell.length_b   1.000
_cell.length_c   1.000
_cell.angle_alpha   90.00
_cell.angle_beta   90.00
_cell.angle_gamma   90.00
#
_symmetry.space_group_name_H-M   'P 1'
#
loop_
_entity.id
_entity.type
_entity.pdbx_description
1 polymer ?
#
loop_
_entity_poly.entity_id
_entity_poly.type
_entity_poly.pdbx_seq_one_letter_code
_entity_poly.pdbx_strand_id
1 'polypeptide(L)'
;MNALKAIVAGCAFIFVTILVLQLMYIFIAVGYNALAQEYAVLNDIVGIFRYLVGIPIFIVVMFVGGVLTAHVAAMESLRSILLLCMIVGLVCAGGMIYPVLEGATLTNTGIVIFILAIVATTTGGLYWKKH
;
A
#
# COMPACT_ATOMS: atom_id res chain seq x y z
N MET A 1 16.06 -4.58 -19.97
CA MET A 1 15.08 -5.62 -19.55
C MET A 1 14.84 -5.69 -18.05
N ASN A 2 15.85 -5.50 -17.19
CA ASN A 2 15.70 -5.66 -15.73
C ASN A 2 14.77 -4.61 -15.09
N ALA A 3 14.74 -3.39 -15.63
CA ALA A 3 13.89 -2.30 -15.15
C ALA A 3 12.38 -2.64 -15.19
N LEU A 4 11.89 -3.10 -16.34
CA LEU A 4 10.48 -3.44 -16.52
C LEU A 4 10.07 -4.64 -15.65
N LYS A 5 10.94 -5.65 -15.55
CA LYS A 5 10.72 -6.81 -14.66
C LYS A 5 10.61 -6.38 -13.21
N ALA A 6 11.46 -5.44 -12.77
CA ALA A 6 11.43 -4.91 -11.41
C ALA A 6 10.14 -4.14 -11.10
N ILE A 7 9.69 -3.27 -12.03
CA ILE A 7 8.42 -2.56 -11.89
C ILE A 7 7.27 -3.56 -11.77
N VAL A 8 7.20 -4.53 -12.68
CA VAL A 8 6.12 -5.51 -12.69
C VAL A 8 6.13 -6.35 -11.41
N ALA A 9 7.29 -6.81 -10.95
CA ALA A 9 7.42 -7.59 -9.72
C ALA A 9 6.98 -6.78 -8.48
N GLY A 10 7.44 -5.53 -8.37
CA GLY A 10 7.06 -4.62 -7.29
C GLY A 10 5.57 -4.33 -7.27
N CYS A 11 5.01 -3.95 -8.42
CA CYS A 11 3.58 -3.69 -8.56
C CYS A 11 2.74 -4.93 -8.26
N ALA A 12 3.12 -6.09 -8.81
CA ALA A 12 2.40 -7.34 -8.59
C ALA A 12 2.38 -7.72 -7.11
N PHE A 13 3.52 -7.60 -6.41
CA PHE A 13 3.58 -7.85 -4.97
C PHE A 13 2.66 -6.93 -4.18
N ILE A 14 2.72 -5.62 -4.44
CA ILE A 14 1.89 -4.63 -3.75
C ILE A 14 0.40 -4.92 -4.00
N PHE A 15 -0.02 -5.13 -5.25
CA PHE A 15 -1.41 -5.40 -5.57
C PHE A 15 -1.92 -6.70 -4.95
N VAL A 16 -1.17 -7.81 -5.08
CA VAL A 16 -1.57 -9.10 -4.50
C VAL A 16 -1.69 -8.99 -2.99
N THR A 17 -0.72 -8.38 -2.33
CA THR A 17 -0.73 -8.24 -0.86
C THR A 17 -1.89 -7.37 -0.39
N ILE A 18 -2.15 -6.25 -1.07
CA ILE A 18 -3.27 -5.37 -0.73
C ILE A 18 -4.62 -6.07 -0.97
N LEU A 19 -4.77 -6.84 -2.04
CA LEU A 19 -5.99 -7.62 -2.29
C LEU A 19 -6.24 -8.66 -1.20
N VAL A 20 -5.19 -9.37 -0.75
CA VAL A 20 -5.30 -10.33 0.36
C VAL A 20 -5.72 -9.60 1.65
N LEU A 21 -5.10 -8.46 1.95
CA LEU A 21 -5.43 -7.67 3.13
C LEU A 21 -6.85 -7.10 3.06
N GLN A 22 -7.31 -6.66 1.88
CA GLN A 22 -8.68 -6.23 1.66
C GLN A 22 -9.67 -7.37 1.89
N LEU A 23 -9.39 -8.59 1.39
CA LEU A 23 -10.21 -9.77 1.65
C LEU A 23 -10.28 -10.09 3.15
N MET A 24 -9.13 -10.15 3.83
CA MET A 24 -9.07 -10.36 5.28
C MET A 24 -9.90 -9.32 6.03
N TYR A 25 -9.77 -8.07 5.63
CA TYR A 25 -10.51 -6.97 6.21
C TYR A 25 -12.02 -7.11 6.01
N ILE A 26 -12.48 -7.53 4.82
CA ILE A 26 -13.90 -7.80 4.57
C ILE A 26 -14.40 -8.90 5.52
N PHE A 27 -13.65 -10.00 5.68
CA PHE A 27 -14.02 -11.08 6.62
C PHE A 27 -14.10 -10.58 8.07
N ILE A 28 -13.13 -9.78 8.51
CA ILE A 28 -13.14 -9.18 9.84
C ILE A 28 -14.34 -8.24 9.99
N ALA A 29 -14.61 -7.39 9.00
CA ALA A 29 -15.72 -6.44 9.06
C ALA A 29 -17.08 -7.15 9.09
N VAL A 30 -17.26 -8.21 8.31
CA VAL A 30 -18.50 -9.02 8.31
C VAL A 30 -18.66 -9.75 9.64
N GLY A 31 -17.61 -10.42 10.12
CA GLY A 31 -17.65 -11.12 11.42
C GLY A 31 -17.89 -10.16 12.59
N TYR A 32 -17.28 -8.98 12.54
CA TYR A 32 -17.48 -7.94 13.54
C TYR A 32 -18.90 -7.38 13.50
N ASN A 33 -19.49 -7.16 12.32
CA ASN A 33 -20.88 -6.72 12.20
C ASN A 33 -21.86 -7.75 12.77
N ALA A 34 -21.60 -9.04 12.58
CA ALA A 34 -22.39 -10.10 13.18
C ALA A 34 -22.31 -10.04 14.72
N LEU A 35 -21.12 -9.80 15.28
CA LEU A 35 -20.91 -9.70 16.73
C LEU A 35 -21.45 -8.38 17.32
N ALA A 36 -21.39 -7.28 16.58
CA ALA A 36 -21.84 -5.97 17.02
C ALA A 36 -23.37 -5.88 17.17
N GLN A 37 -24.13 -6.79 16.55
CA GLN A 37 -25.58 -6.92 16.83
C GLN A 37 -25.86 -7.29 18.29
N GLU A 38 -24.90 -7.95 18.96
CA GLU A 38 -25.03 -8.39 20.35
C GLU A 38 -24.36 -7.42 21.35
N TYR A 39 -23.46 -6.53 20.90
CA TYR A 39 -22.68 -5.64 21.76
C TYR A 39 -22.58 -4.21 21.20
N ALA A 40 -23.32 -3.26 21.79
CA ALA A 40 -23.36 -1.85 21.37
C ALA A 40 -22.02 -1.09 21.47
N VAL A 41 -21.13 -1.51 22.39
CA VAL A 41 -19.80 -0.87 22.61
C VAL A 41 -18.86 -1.05 21.41
N LEU A 42 -19.05 -2.11 20.62
CA LEU A 42 -18.21 -2.40 19.46
C LEU A 42 -18.45 -1.40 18.31
N ASN A 43 -19.62 -0.76 18.23
CA ASN A 43 -19.96 0.11 17.10
C ASN A 43 -19.06 1.37 17.00
N ASP A 44 -18.60 1.91 18.12
CA ASP A 44 -17.80 3.16 18.14
C ASP A 44 -16.33 2.95 17.77
N ILE A 45 -15.81 1.71 17.89
CA ILE A 45 -14.39 1.41 17.69
C ILE A 45 -14.07 1.13 16.21
N VAL A 46 -15.06 0.74 15.41
CA VAL A 46 -14.88 0.31 14.01
C VAL A 46 -14.21 1.38 13.16
N GLY A 47 -14.64 2.65 13.29
CA GLY A 47 -14.07 3.74 12.50
C GLY A 47 -12.58 3.93 12.76
N ILE A 48 -12.18 3.91 14.04
CA ILE A 48 -10.80 4.16 14.47
C ILE A 48 -9.89 2.97 14.15
N PHE A 49 -10.37 1.74 14.34
CA PHE A 49 -9.59 0.53 14.09
C PHE A 49 -9.09 0.46 12.64
N ARG A 50 -9.92 0.90 11.69
CA ARG A 50 -9.60 0.95 10.26
C ARG A 50 -8.39 1.82 9.96
N TYR A 51 -8.34 3.01 10.54
CA TYR A 51 -7.24 3.95 10.31
C TYR A 51 -5.99 3.59 11.12
N LEU A 52 -6.17 3.12 12.36
CA LEU A 52 -5.06 2.79 13.26
C LEU A 52 -4.28 1.56 12.79
N VAL A 53 -4.95 0.58 12.19
CA VAL A 53 -4.32 -0.67 11.74
C VAL A 53 -4.08 -0.65 10.23
N GLY A 54 -5.02 -0.13 9.44
CA GLY A 54 -4.93 -0.13 7.99
C GLY A 54 -3.81 0.73 7.45
N ILE A 55 -3.61 1.95 7.97
CA ILE A 55 -2.56 2.86 7.48
C ILE A 55 -1.15 2.28 7.75
N PRO A 56 -0.80 1.82 8.97
CA PRO A 56 0.53 1.23 9.19
C PRO A 56 0.78 -0.01 8.34
N ILE A 57 -0.18 -0.91 8.22
CA ILE A 57 -0.03 -2.10 7.38
C ILE A 57 0.18 -1.70 5.93
N PHE A 58 -0.60 -0.76 5.43
CA PHE A 58 -0.46 -0.25 4.07
C PHE A 58 0.94 0.34 3.83
N ILE A 59 1.45 1.16 4.75
CA ILE A 59 2.81 1.73 4.67
C ILE A 59 3.86 0.62 4.64
N VAL A 60 3.73 -0.42 5.48
CA VAL A 60 4.66 -1.56 5.48
C VAL A 60 4.63 -2.30 4.14
N VAL A 61 3.46 -2.55 3.57
CA VAL A 61 3.34 -3.21 2.26
C VAL A 61 3.99 -2.40 1.15
N MET A 62 3.76 -1.07 1.12
CA MET A 62 4.40 -0.18 0.15
C MET A 62 5.92 -0.18 0.32
N PHE A 63 6.41 -0.14 1.56
CA PHE A 63 7.84 -0.22 1.88
C PHE A 63 8.46 -1.53 1.39
N VAL A 64 7.86 -2.67 1.71
CA VAL A 64 8.36 -4.00 1.28
C VAL A 64 8.29 -4.14 -0.24
N GLY A 65 7.24 -3.61 -0.88
CA GLY A 65 7.15 -3.53 -2.33
C GLY A 65 8.30 -2.74 -2.95
N GLY A 66 8.70 -1.63 -2.31
CA GLY A 66 9.90 -0.87 -2.68
C GLY A 66 11.20 -1.66 -2.55
N VAL A 67 11.38 -2.40 -1.45
CA VAL A 67 12.54 -3.28 -1.23
C VAL A 67 12.62 -4.36 -2.33
N LEU A 68 11.49 -5.02 -2.64
CA LEU A 68 11.43 -6.05 -3.68
C LEU A 68 11.69 -5.48 -5.07
N THR A 69 11.14 -4.30 -5.37
CA THR A 69 11.42 -3.58 -6.62
C THR A 69 12.92 -3.35 -6.78
N ALA A 70 13.58 -2.88 -5.72
CA ALA A 70 15.03 -2.64 -5.74
C ALA A 70 15.82 -3.96 -5.88
N HIS A 71 15.41 -5.00 -5.17
CA HIS A 71 16.05 -6.32 -5.22
C HIS A 71 16.02 -6.93 -6.62
N VAL A 72 14.86 -6.87 -7.30
CA VAL A 72 14.70 -7.39 -8.68
C VAL A 72 15.38 -6.49 -9.71
N ALA A 73 15.47 -5.18 -9.45
CA ALA A 73 16.14 -4.24 -10.35
C ALA A 73 17.65 -4.51 -10.43
N ALA A 74 18.29 -4.92 -9.31
CA ALA A 74 19.71 -5.26 -9.22
C ALA A 74 20.64 -4.29 -9.97
N MET A 75 20.35 -2.98 -9.91
CA MET A 75 21.10 -1.95 -10.63
C MET A 75 22.14 -1.27 -9.74
N GLU A 76 23.32 -0.97 -10.27
CA GLU A 76 24.37 -0.24 -9.53
C GLU A 76 23.97 1.20 -9.19
N SER A 77 23.17 1.87 -10.04
CA SER A 77 22.85 3.28 -9.88
C SER A 77 21.71 3.53 -8.87
N LEU A 78 22.02 4.32 -7.82
CA LEU A 78 21.05 4.73 -6.78
C LEU A 78 19.88 5.50 -7.38
N ARG A 79 20.17 6.37 -8.36
CA ARG A 79 19.20 7.24 -9.00
C ARG A 79 18.16 6.44 -9.78
N SER A 80 18.58 5.36 -10.43
CA SER A 80 17.70 4.47 -11.18
C SER A 80 16.77 3.68 -10.28
N ILE A 81 17.26 3.16 -9.14
CA ILE A 81 16.44 2.45 -8.15
C ILE A 81 15.36 3.37 -7.56
N LEU A 82 15.73 4.59 -7.19
CA LEU A 82 14.80 5.57 -6.65
C LEU A 82 13.69 5.93 -7.63
N LEU A 83 14.04 6.17 -8.89
CA LEU A 83 13.06 6.46 -9.94
C LEU A 83 12.10 5.30 -10.15
N LEU A 84 12.60 4.06 -10.15
CA LEU A 84 11.77 2.86 -10.28
C LEU A 84 10.80 2.70 -9.10
N CYS A 85 11.27 2.90 -7.88
CA CYS A 85 10.43 2.79 -6.68
C CYS A 85 9.37 3.90 -6.64
N MET A 86 9.70 5.12 -7.09
CA MET A 86 8.70 6.19 -7.25
C MET A 86 7.66 5.85 -8.32
N ILE A 87 8.08 5.30 -9.47
CA ILE A 87 7.15 4.87 -10.52
C ILE A 87 6.22 3.77 -10.01
N VAL A 88 6.76 2.76 -9.31
CA VAL A 88 5.96 1.69 -8.70
C VAL A 88 4.97 2.27 -7.68
N GLY A 89 5.43 3.16 -6.79
CA GLY A 89 4.58 3.82 -5.82
C GLY A 89 3.45 4.61 -6.49
N LEU A 90 3.76 5.36 -7.55
CA LEU A 90 2.78 6.15 -8.31
C LEU A 90 1.77 5.26 -9.03
N VAL A 91 2.22 4.18 -9.68
CA VAL A 91 1.37 3.25 -10.42
C VAL A 91 0.44 2.50 -9.46
N CYS A 92 0.97 1.98 -8.35
CA CYS A 92 0.15 1.28 -7.37
C CYS A 92 -0.83 2.23 -6.69
N ALA A 93 -0.35 3.34 -6.11
CA ALA A 93 -1.20 4.27 -5.40
C ALA A 93 -2.23 4.94 -6.33
N GLY A 94 -1.81 5.30 -7.55
CA GLY A 94 -2.69 5.89 -8.56
C GLY A 94 -3.73 4.88 -9.05
N GLY A 95 -3.29 3.64 -9.34
CA GLY A 95 -4.19 2.56 -9.76
C GLY A 95 -5.24 2.20 -8.72
N MET A 96 -4.91 2.32 -7.43
CA MET A 96 -5.88 2.11 -6.34
C MET A 96 -6.88 3.26 -6.19
N ILE A 97 -6.45 4.50 -6.43
CA ILE A 97 -7.32 5.69 -6.28
C ILE A 97 -8.23 5.88 -7.49
N TYR A 98 -7.77 5.55 -8.69
CA TYR A 98 -8.51 5.76 -9.94
C TYR A 98 -9.96 5.26 -9.90
N PRO A 99 -10.27 4.00 -9.52
CA PRO A 99 -11.65 3.52 -9.47
C PRO A 99 -12.48 4.19 -8.36
N VAL A 100 -11.83 4.72 -7.31
CA VAL A 100 -12.54 5.42 -6.22
C VAL A 100 -12.98 6.81 -6.67
N LEU A 101 -12.21 7.46 -7.53
CA LEU A 101 -12.54 8.79 -8.06
C LEU A 101 -13.77 8.81 -8.98
N GLU A 102 -14.17 7.66 -9.51
CA GLU A 102 -15.38 7.54 -10.33
C GLU A 102 -16.67 7.70 -9.49
N GLY A 103 -16.63 7.35 -8.21
CA GLY A 103 -17.79 7.38 -7.30
C GLY A 103 -17.65 8.25 -6.05
N ALA A 104 -16.45 8.79 -5.77
CA ALA A 104 -16.19 9.57 -4.56
C ALA A 104 -15.14 10.66 -4.78
N THR A 105 -15.16 11.69 -3.92
CA THR A 105 -14.14 12.74 -3.92
C THR A 105 -12.94 12.35 -3.06
N LEU A 106 -11.76 12.79 -3.48
CA LEU A 106 -10.53 12.56 -2.72
C LEU A 106 -10.54 13.38 -1.43
N THR A 107 -10.45 12.71 -0.28
CA THR A 107 -10.38 13.37 1.02
C THR A 107 -8.95 13.85 1.31
N ASN A 108 -8.81 14.83 2.21
CA ASN A 108 -7.49 15.28 2.69
C ASN A 108 -6.67 14.12 3.25
N THR A 109 -7.30 13.19 3.98
CA THR A 109 -6.65 11.97 4.48
C THR A 109 -6.15 11.07 3.35
N GLY A 110 -6.93 10.93 2.27
CA GLY A 110 -6.52 10.19 1.08
C GLY A 110 -5.26 10.76 0.41
N ILE A 111 -5.17 12.10 0.32
CA ILE A 111 -3.97 12.78 -0.21
C ILE A 111 -2.74 12.48 0.65
N VAL A 112 -2.88 12.58 1.98
CA VAL A 112 -1.77 12.29 2.91
C VAL A 112 -1.30 10.84 2.77
N ILE A 113 -2.24 9.88 2.72
CA ILE A 113 -1.91 8.46 2.54
C ILE A 113 -1.23 8.21 1.20
N PHE A 114 -1.66 8.90 0.13
CA PHE A 114 -1.03 8.79 -1.19
C PHE A 114 0.43 9.25 -1.18
N ILE A 115 0.72 10.39 -0.56
CA ILE A 115 2.10 10.90 -0.41
C ILE A 115 2.93 9.92 0.42
N LEU A 116 2.38 9.44 1.54
CA LEU A 116 3.04 8.45 2.40
C LEU A 116 3.33 7.14 1.65
N ALA A 117 2.45 6.72 0.74
CA ALA A 117 2.67 5.53 -0.09
C ALA A 117 3.92 5.68 -0.96
N ILE A 118 4.05 6.82 -1.65
CA ILE A 118 5.20 7.11 -2.51
C ILE A 118 6.48 7.18 -1.68
N VAL A 119 6.43 7.89 -0.55
CA VAL A 119 7.57 7.98 0.38
C VAL A 119 7.96 6.60 0.88
N ALA A 120 7.02 5.78 1.36
CA ALA A 120 7.28 4.43 1.86
C ALA A 120 7.96 3.55 0.81
N THR A 121 7.43 3.52 -0.42
CA THR A 121 7.99 2.74 -1.53
C THR A 121 9.41 3.19 -1.87
N THR A 122 9.64 4.51 -1.91
CA THR A 122 10.95 5.09 -2.18
C THR A 122 11.95 4.78 -1.06
N THR A 123 11.50 4.83 0.19
CA THR A 123 12.32 4.54 1.38
C THR A 123 12.69 3.06 1.45
N GLY A 124 11.81 2.16 1.02
CA GLY A 124 12.11 0.73 0.87
C GLY A 124 13.23 0.47 -0.13
N GLY A 125 13.20 1.14 -1.27
CA GLY A 125 14.28 1.05 -2.26
C GLY A 125 15.62 1.58 -1.74
N LEU A 126 15.60 2.66 -0.94
CA LEU A 126 16.79 3.19 -0.28
C LEU A 126 17.35 2.23 0.78
N TYR A 127 16.47 1.63 1.57
CA TYR A 127 16.85 0.68 2.61
C TYR A 127 17.62 -0.51 2.02
N TRP A 128 17.13 -1.04 0.89
CA TRP A 128 17.80 -2.11 0.16
C TRP A 128 19.19 -1.71 -0.36
N LYS A 129 19.38 -0.49 -0.87
CA LYS A 129 20.72 -0.10 -1.35
C LYS A 129 21.74 0.06 -0.20
N LYS A 130 21.29 0.34 1.01
CA LYS A 130 22.17 0.50 2.17
C LYS A 130 22.64 -0.84 2.76
N HIS A 131 21.96 -1.95 2.47
CA HIS A 131 22.22 -3.28 3.05
C HIS A 131 22.44 -4.33 1.96
#